data_AF-A0A537A4N0-F1
#
_entry.id   AF-A0A537A4N0-F1
#
_cell.length_a   1.000
_cell.length_b   1.000
_cell.length_c   1.000
_cell.angle_alpha   90.00
_cell.angle_beta   90.00
_cell.angle_gamma   90.00
#
_symmetry.space_group_name_H-M   'P 1'
#
loop_
_entity.id
_entity.type
_entity.pdbx_description
1 polymer ?
#
loop_
_entity_poly.entity_id
_entity_poly.type
_entity_poly.pdbx_seq_one_letter_code
_entity_poly.pdbx_strand_id
1 'polypeptide(L)'
;GFCLEHWKRRPFRAPHHSASSVALVGGGSDPRPGEISLAHNGVLFLDELPEFDRKVLEALREPLESGRVAISRAARQAEYPARFQLIGAMNPCPCGYLGHFSGRCRCTPDQVTRYRHKLSGPLLDR
;
A
#
# COMPACT_ATOMS: atom_id res chain seq x y z
N GLY A 1 -0.72 -22.90 1.70
CA GLY A 1 -0.81 -24.06 2.60
C GLY A 1 -0.09 -23.76 3.90
N PHE A 2 -0.41 -24.47 4.98
CA PHE A 2 0.27 -24.35 6.27
C PHE A 2 1.74 -24.78 6.15
N CYS A 3 2.68 -23.97 6.64
CA CYS A 3 4.10 -24.29 6.71
C CYS A 3 4.59 -24.11 8.15
N LEU A 4 5.15 -25.17 8.74
CA LEU A 4 5.62 -25.19 10.14
C LEU A 4 6.66 -24.09 10.42
N GLU A 5 7.50 -23.77 9.44
CA GLU A 5 8.52 -22.71 9.53
C GLU A 5 7.93 -21.30 9.75
N HIS A 6 6.65 -21.12 9.42
CA HIS A 6 5.93 -19.86 9.56
C HIS A 6 4.89 -19.89 10.68
N TRP A 7 4.87 -20.94 11.51
CA TRP A 7 4.00 -21.00 12.68
C TRP A 7 4.29 -19.84 13.64
N LYS A 8 3.23 -19.15 14.09
CA LYS A 8 3.29 -17.90 14.89
C LYS A 8 3.95 -16.69 14.20
N ARG A 9 4.44 -16.80 12.96
CA ARG A 9 4.87 -15.64 12.18
C ARG A 9 3.67 -15.04 11.46
N ARG A 10 3.32 -13.80 11.79
CA ARG A 10 2.29 -13.08 11.04
C ARG A 10 2.77 -12.83 9.61
N PRO A 11 1.88 -12.92 8.60
CA PRO A 11 2.23 -12.54 7.25
C PRO A 11 2.78 -11.12 7.19
N PHE A 12 3.85 -10.93 6.44
CA PHE A 12 4.44 -9.62 6.18
C PHE A 12 4.65 -9.50 4.68
N ARG A 13 4.12 -8.43 4.09
CA ARG A 13 4.24 -8.15 2.66
C ARG A 13 4.81 -6.75 2.47
N ALA A 14 5.82 -6.62 1.63
CA ALA A 14 6.48 -5.36 1.33
C ALA A 14 6.70 -5.23 -0.18
N PRO A 15 5.62 -4.96 -0.96
CA PRO A 15 5.76 -4.80 -2.40
C PRO A 15 6.58 -3.55 -2.75
N HIS A 16 7.33 -3.64 -3.84
CA HIS A 16 8.04 -2.50 -4.42
C HIS A 16 7.04 -1.44 -4.94
N HIS A 17 7.39 -0.15 -4.92
CA HIS A 17 6.51 0.95 -5.35
C HIS A 17 6.07 0.85 -6.83
N SER A 18 6.78 0.06 -7.63
CA SER A 18 6.40 -0.26 -9.02
C SER A 18 5.29 -1.32 -9.13
N ALA A 19 4.76 -1.82 -8.00
CA ALA A 19 3.69 -2.80 -8.00
C ALA A 19 2.42 -2.23 -8.63
N SER A 20 1.83 -2.98 -9.55
CA SER A 20 0.57 -2.59 -10.18
C SER A 20 -0.61 -2.76 -9.22
N SER A 21 -1.73 -2.12 -9.53
CA SER A 21 -2.99 -2.31 -8.78
C SER A 21 -3.42 -3.78 -8.75
N VAL A 22 -3.21 -4.52 -9.85
CA VAL A 22 -3.49 -5.96 -9.92
C VAL A 22 -2.58 -6.77 -9.00
N ALA A 23 -1.30 -6.42 -8.88
CA ALA A 23 -0.40 -7.09 -7.95
C ALA A 23 -0.79 -6.82 -6.48
N LEU A 24 -1.14 -5.58 -6.17
CA LEU A 24 -1.47 -5.17 -4.81
C LEU A 24 -2.83 -5.71 -4.35
N VAL A 25 -3.88 -5.49 -5.14
CA VAL A 25 -5.28 -5.80 -4.81
C VAL A 25 -5.66 -7.22 -5.20
N GLY A 26 -5.06 -7.72 -6.27
CA GLY A 26 -5.45 -8.97 -6.92
C GLY A 26 -6.17 -8.71 -8.24
N GLY A 27 -6.26 -9.74 -9.07
CA GLY A 27 -6.92 -9.66 -10.37
C GLY A 27 -6.42 -10.72 -11.34
N GLY A 28 -6.44 -10.40 -12.63
CA GLY A 28 -6.17 -11.33 -13.72
C GLY A 28 -7.43 -11.78 -14.46
N SER A 29 -7.25 -12.54 -15.54
CA SER A 29 -8.34 -13.23 -16.25
C SER A 29 -8.95 -14.32 -15.38
N ASP A 30 -8.10 -15.03 -14.65
CA ASP A 30 -8.45 -15.87 -13.51
C ASP A 30 -8.23 -15.03 -12.24
N PRO A 31 -9.29 -14.69 -11.47
CA PRO A 31 -9.15 -13.89 -10.27
C PRO A 31 -8.18 -14.57 -9.31
N ARG A 32 -7.14 -13.83 -8.88
CA ARG A 32 -6.16 -14.28 -7.90
C ARG A 32 -5.98 -13.25 -6.79
N PRO A 33 -5.65 -13.70 -5.56
CA PRO A 33 -5.38 -12.79 -4.46
C PRO A 33 -4.13 -11.94 -4.75
N GLY A 34 -4.17 -10.67 -4.36
CA GLY A 34 -3.02 -9.77 -4.38
C GLY A 34 -2.28 -9.73 -3.05
N GLU A 35 -1.29 -8.84 -2.96
CA GLU A 35 -0.49 -8.59 -1.75
C GLU A 35 -1.36 -8.30 -0.52
N ILE A 36 -2.46 -7.54 -0.66
CA ILE A 36 -3.36 -7.23 0.47
C ILE A 36 -3.97 -8.49 1.09
N SER A 37 -4.31 -9.47 0.26
CA SER A 37 -4.92 -10.70 0.71
C SER A 37 -3.89 -11.67 1.27
N LEU A 38 -2.69 -11.65 0.69
CA LEU A 38 -1.54 -12.39 1.21
C LEU A 38 -1.03 -11.81 2.54
N ALA A 39 -1.31 -10.54 2.83
CA ALA A 39 -1.04 -9.88 4.10
C ALA A 39 -2.16 -10.10 5.16
N HIS A 40 -3.19 -10.90 4.89
CA HIS A 40 -4.32 -11.06 5.81
C HIS A 40 -3.89 -11.54 7.21
N ASN A 41 -4.41 -10.86 8.24
CA ASN A 41 -4.07 -10.92 9.68
C ASN A 41 -2.61 -10.61 10.01
N GLY A 42 -1.93 -9.93 9.08
CA GLY A 42 -0.54 -9.51 9.18
C GLY A 42 -0.35 -8.05 8.84
N VAL A 43 0.80 -7.73 8.24
CA VAL A 43 1.24 -6.37 7.92
C VAL A 43 1.49 -6.24 6.42
N LEU A 44 0.95 -5.17 5.84
CA LEU A 44 1.36 -4.65 4.53
C LEU A 44 2.23 -3.41 4.79
N PHE A 45 3.51 -3.50 4.46
CA PHE A 45 4.46 -2.41 4.57
C PHE A 45 4.70 -1.80 3.19
N LEU A 46 4.49 -0.48 3.06
CA LEU A 46 4.79 0.25 1.84
C LEU A 46 5.90 1.25 2.17
N ASP A 47 7.07 1.04 1.57
CA ASP A 47 8.16 2.02 1.65
C ASP A 47 8.02 3.04 0.52
N GLU A 48 8.53 4.25 0.74
CA GLU A 48 8.48 5.32 -0.26
C GLU A 48 7.06 5.57 -0.80
N LEU A 49 6.06 5.69 0.09
CA LEU A 49 4.63 5.85 -0.27
C LEU A 49 4.37 6.79 -1.47
N PRO A 50 5.00 7.98 -1.55
CA PRO A 50 4.79 8.91 -2.67
C PRO A 50 5.34 8.45 -4.03
N GLU A 51 6.07 7.33 -4.09
CA GLU A 51 6.52 6.72 -5.35
C GLU A 51 5.51 5.72 -5.92
N PHE A 52 4.54 5.26 -5.12
CA PHE A 52 3.43 4.48 -5.64
C PHE A 52 2.50 5.34 -6.51
N ASP A 53 1.97 4.74 -7.58
CA ASP A 53 0.93 5.37 -8.37
C ASP A 53 -0.30 5.67 -7.50
N ARG A 54 -0.86 6.88 -7.61
CA ARG A 54 -1.98 7.31 -6.79
C ARG A 54 -3.18 6.37 -6.89
N LYS A 55 -3.47 5.81 -8.06
CA LYS A 55 -4.59 4.87 -8.25
C LYS A 55 -4.36 3.56 -7.49
N VAL A 56 -3.10 3.13 -7.36
CA VAL A 56 -2.73 1.93 -6.60
C VAL A 56 -3.01 2.14 -5.12
N LEU A 57 -2.62 3.30 -4.58
CA LEU A 57 -2.90 3.67 -3.19
C LEU A 57 -4.40 3.85 -2.92
N GLU A 58 -5.14 4.50 -3.83
CA GLU A 58 -6.60 4.65 -3.70
C GLU A 58 -7.33 3.31 -3.64
N ALA A 59 -6.82 2.30 -4.35
CA ALA A 59 -7.43 0.97 -4.36
C ALA A 59 -7.32 0.23 -3.01
N LEU A 60 -6.50 0.72 -2.06
CA LEU A 60 -6.40 0.19 -0.71
C LEU A 60 -7.55 0.63 0.21
N ARG A 61 -8.28 1.69 -0.14
CA ARG A 61 -9.30 2.29 0.74
C ARG A 61 -10.40 1.32 1.12
N GLU A 62 -11.02 0.66 0.15
CA GLU A 62 -12.09 -0.31 0.40
C GLU A 62 -11.59 -1.54 1.19
N PRO A 63 -10.42 -2.15 0.88
CA PRO A 63 -9.85 -3.21 1.71
C PRO A 63 -9.56 -2.80 3.17
N LEU A 64 -9.08 -1.58 3.40
CA LEU A 64 -8.81 -1.07 4.75
C LEU A 64 -10.09 -0.91 5.57
N GLU A 65 -11.20 -0.53 4.94
CA GLU A 65 -12.51 -0.41 5.61
C GLU A 65 -13.19 -1.77 5.82
N SER A 66 -13.29 -2.57 4.76
CA SER A 66 -14.12 -3.78 4.76
C SER A 66 -13.38 -5.01 5.27
N GLY A 67 -12.05 -5.02 5.20
CA GLY A 67 -11.22 -6.17 5.49
C GLY A 67 -11.32 -7.29 4.45
N ARG A 68 -11.83 -7.00 3.25
CA ARG A 68 -12.01 -7.93 2.14
C ARG A 68 -11.85 -7.20 0.81
N VAL A 69 -11.70 -7.94 -0.27
CA VAL A 69 -11.67 -7.41 -1.64
C VAL A 69 -12.51 -8.27 -2.55
N ALA A 70 -13.43 -7.63 -3.28
CA ALA A 70 -14.22 -8.28 -4.31
C ALA A 70 -13.60 -8.03 -5.70
N ILE A 71 -13.28 -9.11 -6.41
CA ILE A 71 -12.72 -9.05 -7.77
C ILE A 71 -13.78 -9.61 -8.71
N SER A 72 -14.38 -8.73 -9.51
CA SER A 72 -15.36 -9.09 -10.53
C SER A 72 -14.76 -8.98 -11.93
N ARG A 73 -14.91 -10.04 -12.74
CA ARG A 73 -14.52 -10.12 -14.15
C ARG A 73 -15.64 -10.78 -14.95
N ALA A 74 -15.63 -10.57 -16.26
CA ALA A 74 -16.72 -10.93 -17.18
C ALA A 74 -17.31 -12.34 -17.00
N ALA A 75 -16.51 -13.32 -16.54
CA ALA A 75 -16.97 -14.70 -16.34
C ALA A 75 -16.93 -15.19 -14.89
N ARG A 76 -16.32 -14.45 -13.94
CA ARG A 76 -16.07 -14.93 -12.57
C ARG A 76 -16.01 -13.78 -11.57
N GLN A 77 -16.57 -14.03 -10.38
CA GLN A 77 -16.43 -13.19 -9.22
C GLN A 77 -15.73 -13.98 -8.10
N ALA A 78 -14.77 -13.36 -7.44
CA ALA A 78 -14.10 -13.94 -6.27
C ALA A 78 -13.98 -12.89 -5.19
N GLU A 79 -14.13 -13.31 -3.93
CA GLU A 79 -13.86 -12.48 -2.76
C GLU A 79 -12.64 -13.05 -2.03
N TYR A 80 -11.71 -12.19 -1.63
CA TYR A 80 -10.54 -12.56 -0.84
C TYR A 80 -10.50 -11.78 0.48
N PRO A 81 -10.06 -12.40 1.58
CA PRO A 81 -9.89 -11.71 2.84
C PRO A 81 -8.71 -10.74 2.76
N ALA A 82 -8.82 -9.58 3.39
CA ALA A 82 -7.81 -8.51 3.34
C ALA A 82 -7.79 -7.67 4.64
N ARG A 83 -7.99 -8.28 5.81
CA ARG A 83 -7.74 -7.61 7.10
C ARG A 83 -6.24 -7.55 7.35
N PHE A 84 -5.58 -6.43 7.09
CA PHE A 84 -4.15 -6.25 7.36
C PHE A 84 -3.91 -4.92 8.07
N GLN A 85 -2.78 -4.80 8.77
CA GLN A 85 -2.29 -3.51 9.23
C GLN A 85 -1.45 -2.88 8.11
N LEU A 86 -1.82 -1.68 7.67
CA LEU A 86 -1.00 -0.90 6.75
C LEU A 86 0.04 -0.10 7.54
N ILE A 87 1.30 -0.22 7.15
CA ILE A 87 2.37 0.63 7.65
C ILE A 87 3.02 1.31 6.45
N GLY A 88 3.05 2.63 6.46
CA GLY A 88 3.66 3.43 5.40
C GLY A 88 4.88 4.20 5.87
N ALA A 89 5.93 4.21 5.06
CA ALA A 89 7.08 5.08 5.23
C ALA A 89 7.21 6.06 4.05
N MET A 90 7.63 7.29 4.34
CA MET A 90 7.96 8.29 3.33
C MET A 90 8.96 9.31 3.86
N ASN A 91 9.70 9.93 2.95
CA ASN A 91 10.56 11.05 3.28
C ASN A 91 9.73 12.29 3.68
N PRO A 92 10.28 13.22 4.47
CA PRO A 92 9.55 14.44 4.86
C PRO A 92 9.34 15.43 3.70
N CYS A 93 10.16 15.31 2.65
CA CYS A 93 10.12 16.05 1.38
C CYS A 93 10.88 15.26 0.29
N PRO A 94 10.84 15.68 -0.99
CA PRO A 94 11.55 14.98 -2.08
C PRO A 94 13.06 14.81 -1.85
N CYS A 95 13.73 15.76 -1.20
CA CYS A 95 15.16 15.67 -0.93
C CYS A 95 15.51 14.98 0.40
N GLY A 96 14.52 14.58 1.21
CA GLY A 96 14.73 13.88 2.48
C GLY A 96 15.18 14.74 3.68
N TYR A 97 15.58 16.00 3.48
CA TYR A 97 16.22 16.81 4.52
C TYR A 97 15.32 17.85 5.21
N LEU A 98 14.02 17.89 4.92
CA LEU A 98 13.12 18.87 5.55
C LEU A 98 13.09 18.68 7.08
N GLY A 99 13.42 19.73 7.83
CA GLY A 99 13.52 19.70 9.31
C GLY A 99 14.82 19.13 9.87
N HIS A 100 15.77 18.71 9.01
CA HIS A 100 17.06 18.20 9.44
C HIS A 100 17.99 19.31 9.95
N PHE A 101 18.69 19.09 11.06
CA PHE A 101 19.56 20.08 11.73
C PHE A 101 20.67 20.65 10.83
N SER A 102 21.11 19.88 9.83
CA SER A 102 22.16 20.32 8.90
C SER A 102 21.73 21.41 7.91
N GLY A 103 20.45 21.78 7.86
CA GLY A 103 19.94 22.81 6.94
C GLY A 103 20.10 22.49 5.45
N ARG A 104 20.28 21.20 5.09
CA ARG A 104 20.58 20.77 3.70
C ARG A 104 19.35 20.76 2.78
N CYS A 105 18.16 20.96 3.33
CA CYS A 105 16.94 20.98 2.54
C CYS A 105 16.94 22.14 1.55
N ARG A 106 16.68 21.85 0.28
CA ARG A 106 16.54 22.85 -0.78
C ARG A 106 15.12 22.89 -1.37
N CYS A 107 14.20 22.11 -0.80
CA CYS A 107 12.84 22.05 -1.30
C CYS A 107 12.08 23.34 -0.95
N THR A 108 11.38 23.91 -1.93
CA THR A 108 10.47 25.03 -1.68
C THR A 108 9.21 24.54 -0.96
N PRO A 109 8.47 25.43 -0.25
CA PRO A 109 7.19 25.08 0.34
C PRO A 109 6.23 24.39 -0.65
N ASP A 110 6.14 24.90 -1.89
CA ASP A 110 5.30 24.30 -2.93
C ASP A 110 5.75 22.89 -3.34
N GLN A 111 7.06 22.62 -3.38
CA GLN A 111 7.57 21.28 -3.67
C GLN A 111 7.22 20.29 -2.55
N VAL A 112 7.32 20.72 -1.28
CA VAL A 112 6.93 19.91 -0.12
C VAL A 112 5.43 19.61 -0.17
N THR A 113 4.61 20.65 -0.39
CA THR A 113 3.15 20.53 -0.46
C THR A 113 2.74 19.58 -1.59
N ARG A 114 3.29 19.75 -2.80
CA ARG A 114 3.03 18.83 -3.93
C ARG A 114 3.44 17.39 -3.64
N TYR A 115 4.58 17.17 -2.99
CA TYR A 115 5.05 15.84 -2.62
C TYR A 115 4.08 15.14 -1.66
N ARG A 116 3.60 15.86 -0.63
CA ARG A 116 2.63 15.32 0.34
C ARG A 116 1.26 15.07 -0.29
N HIS A 117 0.83 15.91 -1.24
CA HIS A 117 -0.43 15.74 -1.96
C HIS A 117 -0.46 14.57 -2.96
N LYS A 118 0.67 13.90 -3.19
CA LYS A 118 0.66 12.60 -3.88
C LYS A 118 -0.17 11.57 -3.11
N LEU A 119 -0.24 11.71 -1.78
CA LEU A 119 -1.13 10.95 -0.92
C LEU A 119 -2.47 11.68 -0.77
N SER A 120 -3.58 10.94 -0.84
CA SER A 120 -4.90 11.53 -0.66
C SER A 120 -5.23 11.68 0.82
N GLY A 121 -6.00 12.72 1.17
CA GLY A 121 -6.52 12.91 2.53
C GLY A 121 -7.29 11.67 3.04
N PRO A 122 -8.25 11.12 2.25
CA PRO A 122 -9.00 9.93 2.67
C PRO A 122 -8.15 8.69 2.96
N LEU A 123 -6.97 8.56 2.37
CA LEU A 123 -6.03 7.49 2.70
C LEU A 123 -5.28 7.77 4.00
N LEU A 124 -4.92 9.03 4.25
CA LEU A 124 -4.23 9.46 5.47
C LEU A 124 -5.14 9.48 6.71
N ASP A 125 -6.46 9.56 6.52
CA ASP A 125 -7.46 9.55 7.58
C ASP A 125 -7.76 8.13 8.14
N ARG A 126 -6.98 7.11 7.73
CA ARG A 126 -7.19 5.68 8.06
C ARG A 126 -6.01 5.10 8.82
#